data_AF-A0A963EC89-F1
#
_entry.id   AF-A0A963EC89-F1
#
_cell.length_a   1.000
_cell.length_b   1.000
_cell.length_c   1.000
_cell.angle_alpha   90.00
_cell.angle_beta   90.00
_cell.angle_gamma   90.00
#
_symmetry.space_group_name_H-M   'P 1'
#
loop_
_entity.id
_entity.type
_entity.pdbx_description
1 polymer ?
#
loop_
_entity_poly.entity_id
_entity_poly.type
_entity_poly.pdbx_seq_one_letter_code
_entity_poly.pdbx_strand_id
1 'polypeptide(L)' 'RYQRLASSIKQVLQSAIEQGGTTLRDFHNQAGNPGYFARQLRVYGKSGDPCPSCGLPIRQRRIGQRSSFFCSKCQR' A
#
# COMPACT_ATOMS: atom_id res chain seq x y z
N ARG A 1 3.41 -18.35 8.37
CA ARG A 1 3.86 -17.01 7.92
C ARG A 1 3.67 -16.82 6.40
N TYR A 2 4.29 -17.63 5.56
CA TYR A 2 4.25 -17.47 4.10
C TYR A 2 2.86 -17.66 3.47
N GLN A 3 2.04 -18.57 3.99
CA GLN A 3 0.64 -18.71 3.54
C GLN A 3 -0.18 -17.43 3.74
N ARG A 4 -0.04 -16.78 4.91
CA ARG A 4 -0.70 -15.50 5.20
C ARG A 4 -0.24 -14.42 4.23
N LEU A 5 1.08 -14.34 3.97
CA LEU A 5 1.64 -13.40 3.01
C LEU A 5 1.09 -13.64 1.60
N ALA A 6 1.13 -14.88 1.11
CA ALA A 6 0.63 -15.24 -0.21
C ALA A 6 -0.86 -14.92 -0.38
N SER A 7 -1.68 -15.20 0.64
CA SER A 7 -3.10 -14.85 0.65
C SER A 7 -3.32 -13.34 0.59
N SER A 8 -2.63 -12.57 1.44
CA SER A 8 -2.73 -11.10 1.45
C SER A 8 -2.26 -10.47 0.14
N ILE A 9 -1.21 -11.00 -0.50
CA ILE A 9 -0.75 -10.52 -1.81
C ILE A 9 -1.86 -10.70 -2.86
N LYS A 10 -2.45 -11.90 -2.95
CA LYS A 10 -3.54 -12.18 -3.91
C LYS A 10 -4.73 -11.26 -3.69
N GLN A 11 -5.15 -11.09 -2.43
CA GLN A 11 -6.27 -10.22 -2.06
C GLN A 11 -6.02 -8.76 -2.47
N VAL A 12 -4.85 -8.22 -2.12
CA VAL A 12 -4.51 -6.82 -2.43
C VAL A 12 -4.43 -6.59 -3.94
N LEU A 13 -3.82 -7.52 -4.69
CA LEU A 13 -3.73 -7.42 -6.14
C LEU A 13 -5.11 -7.51 -6.80
N GLN A 14 -5.97 -8.42 -6.35
CA GLN A 14 -7.32 -8.56 -6.85
C GLN A 14 -8.13 -7.26 -6.64
N SER A 15 -8.13 -6.72 -5.42
CA SER A 15 -8.82 -5.45 -5.13
C SER A 15 -8.24 -4.27 -5.90
N ALA A 16 -6.94 -4.26 -6.19
CA ALA A 16 -6.32 -3.23 -7.01
C ALA A 16 -6.77 -3.31 -8.47
N ILE A 17 -6.88 -4.52 -9.04
CA ILE A 17 -7.38 -4.73 -10.40
C ILE A 17 -8.84 -4.27 -10.51
N GLU A 18 -9.69 -4.66 -9.56
CA GLU A 18 -11.10 -4.26 -9.51
C GLU A 18 -11.31 -2.75 -9.46
N GLN A 19 -10.38 -2.02 -8.83
CA GLN A 19 -10.43 -0.55 -8.71
C GLN A 19 -9.69 0.20 -9.82
N GLY A 20 -9.26 -0.50 -10.87
CA GLY A 20 -8.56 0.10 -12.01
C GLY A 20 -7.11 0.52 -11.70
N GLY A 21 -6.50 -0.07 -10.67
CA GLY A 21 -5.12 0.17 -10.27
C GLY A 21 -4.93 1.38 -9.36
N THR A 22 -3.65 1.69 -9.09
CA THR A 22 -3.25 2.82 -8.26
C THR A 22 -2.71 3.94 -9.14
N THR A 23 -3.40 5.08 -9.21
CA THR A 23 -2.78 6.30 -9.73
C THR A 23 -2.07 7.00 -8.60
N LEU A 24 -0.73 6.96 -8.62
CA LEU A 24 0.09 7.67 -7.65
C LEU A 24 0.44 9.09 -8.12
N ARG A 25 0.73 9.27 -9.42
CA ARG A 25 1.07 10.56 -10.04
C ARG A 25 0.62 10.61 -11.50
N ASP A 26 1.34 9.92 -12.39
CA ASP A 26 1.22 10.14 -13.85
C ASP A 26 0.61 8.96 -14.61
N PHE A 27 0.11 7.95 -13.89
CA PHE A 27 -0.40 6.72 -14.50
C PHE A 27 -1.92 6.72 -14.56
N HIS A 28 -2.48 6.79 -15.77
CA HIS A 28 -3.90 6.65 -16.06
C HIS A 28 -4.16 5.28 -16.70
N ASN A 29 -5.37 4.75 -16.55
CA ASN A 29 -5.74 3.52 -17.25
C ASN A 29 -5.85 3.76 -18.77
N GLN A 30 -6.07 2.70 -19.56
CA GLN A 30 -6.18 2.79 -21.03
C GLN A 30 -7.27 3.77 -21.51
N ALA A 31 -8.26 4.08 -20.66
CA ALA A 31 -9.34 5.03 -20.94
C ALA A 31 -9.02 6.46 -20.44
N GLY A 32 -7.80 6.73 -19.95
CA GLY A 32 -7.38 8.04 -19.44
C GLY A 32 -7.90 8.37 -18.02
N ASN A 33 -8.58 7.45 -17.34
CA ASN A 33 -9.13 7.69 -16.01
C ASN A 33 -8.12 7.34 -14.89
N PRO A 34 -8.12 8.08 -13.77
CA PRO A 34 -7.30 7.75 -12.62
C PRO A 34 -7.79 6.45 -11.95
N GLY A 35 -6.87 5.56 -11.60
CA GLY A 35 -7.12 4.40 -10.75
C GLY A 35 -7.27 4.82 -9.28
N TYR A 36 -8.33 4.34 -8.64
CA TYR A 36 -8.75 4.82 -7.31
C TYR A 36 -8.10 4.08 -6.14
N PHE A 37 -7.26 3.07 -6.39
CA PHE A 37 -6.67 2.24 -5.33
C PHE A 37 -5.71 3.01 -4.40
N ALA A 38 -5.20 4.17 -4.83
CA ALA A 38 -4.35 5.02 -3.97
C ALA A 38 -5.02 5.39 -2.64
N ARG A 39 -6.37 5.49 -2.63
CA ARG A 39 -7.15 5.76 -1.41
C ARG A 39 -7.12 4.60 -0.40
N GLN A 40 -6.89 3.36 -0.85
CA GLN A 40 -6.85 2.17 0.00
C GLN A 40 -5.46 1.85 0.56
N LEU A 41 -4.44 2.65 0.23
CA LEU A 41 -3.09 2.45 0.75
C LEU A 41 -3.05 2.64 2.27
N ARG A 42 -2.79 1.55 2.99
CA ARG A 42 -2.78 1.57 4.47
C ARG A 42 -1.53 2.22 5.05
N VAL A 43 -0.39 2.11 4.35
CA VAL A 43 0.92 2.59 4.86
C VAL A 43 1.78 3.31 3.81
N TYR A 44 1.61 3.01 2.52
CA TYR A 44 2.48 3.54 1.48
C TYR A 44 2.32 5.06 1.34
N GLY A 45 3.44 5.80 1.36
CA GLY A 45 3.45 7.26 1.27
C GLY A 45 2.96 7.99 2.52
N LYS A 46 2.60 7.26 3.59
CA LYS A 46 1.98 7.80 4.81
C LYS A 46 2.96 7.92 5.98
N SER A 47 4.25 8.17 5.72
CA SER A 47 5.24 8.26 6.79
C SER A 47 4.88 9.38 7.77
N GLY A 48 4.86 9.08 9.07
CA GLY A 48 4.44 10.01 10.11
C GLY A 48 2.94 9.96 10.43
N ASP A 49 2.09 9.53 9.49
CA ASP A 49 0.65 9.41 9.74
C ASP A 49 0.33 8.30 10.75
N PRO A 50 -0.78 8.41 11.49
CA PRO A 50 -1.21 7.36 12.41
C PRO A 50 -1.57 6.08 11.64
N CYS A 51 -1.06 4.94 12.11
CA CYS A 51 -1.43 3.63 11.57
C CYS A 51 -2.95 3.42 11.70
N PRO A 52 -3.66 3.05 10.61
CA PRO A 52 -5.13 2.88 10.66
C PRO A 52 -5.58 1.71 11.54
N SER A 53 -4.66 0.85 12.00
CA SER A 53 -4.97 -0.27 12.89
C SER A 53 -4.65 -0.02 14.36
N CYS A 54 -3.67 0.84 14.68
CA CYS A 54 -3.17 0.96 16.05
C CYS A 54 -2.76 2.36 16.48
N GLY A 55 -2.93 3.37 15.62
CA GLY A 55 -2.61 4.77 15.88
C GLY A 55 -1.12 5.14 15.90
N LEU A 56 -0.20 4.17 15.99
CA LEU A 56 1.23 4.45 16.04
C LEU A 56 1.71 5.03 14.69
N PRO A 57 2.59 6.05 14.68
CA PRO A 57 3.10 6.63 13.43
C PRO A 57 3.73 5.60 12.50
N ILE A 58 3.36 5.64 11.22
CA ILE A 58 3.97 4.82 10.18
C ILE A 58 5.42 5.24 9.98
N ARG A 59 6.30 4.24 9.86
CA ARG A 59 7.72 4.44 9.62
C ARG A 59 8.07 4.22 8.16
N GLN A 60 9.05 4.98 7.67
CA GLN A 60 9.71 4.76 6.40
C GLN A 60 11.14 4.24 6.63
N ARG A 61 11.58 3.29 5.82
CA ARG A 61 12.95 2.80 5.75
C ARG A 61 13.38 2.62 4.30
N ARG A 62 14.65 2.83 3.99
CA ARG A 62 15.22 2.45 2.68
C ARG A 62 15.74 1.02 2.73
N ILE A 63 15.27 0.16 1.83
CA ILE A 63 15.70 -1.23 1.67
C ILE A 63 16.09 -1.41 0.20
N GLY A 64 17.35 -1.76 -0.07
CA GLY A 64 17.85 -1.93 -1.44
C GLY A 64 17.56 -0.71 -2.33
N GLN A 65 17.86 0.50 -1.83
CA GLN A 65 17.58 1.78 -2.50
C GLN A 65 16.09 2.12 -2.74
N ARG A 66 15.14 1.33 -2.24
CA ARG A 66 13.69 1.60 -2.36
C ARG A 66 13.08 2.01 -1.03
N SER A 67 12.23 3.02 -1.05
CA SER A 67 11.44 3.43 0.13
C SER A 67 10.41 2.36 0.47
N SER A 68 10.42 1.91 1.72
CA SER A 68 9.51 0.92 2.30
C SER A 68 8.80 1.54 3.50
N PHE A 69 7.48 1.38 3.59
CA PHE A 69 6.65 1.95 4.65
C PHE A 69 5.98 0.83 5.46
N PHE A 70 5.97 0.95 6.79
CA PHE A 70 5.45 -0.09 7.67
C PHE A 70 5.06 0.45 9.05
N CYS A 71 4.17 -0.26 9.76
CA CYS A 71 3.89 -0.02 11.17
C CYS A 71 4.74 -0.94 12.04
N SER A 72 5.59 -0.38 12.91
CA SER A 72 6.48 -1.15 13.78
C SER A 72 5.77 -1.94 14.88
N LYS A 73 4.50 -1.62 15.17
CA LYS A 73 3.68 -2.38 16.14
C LYS A 73 2.94 -3.54 15.47
N CYS A 74 2.35 -3.30 14.30
CA CYS A 74 1.51 -4.28 13.60
C CYS A 74 2.28 -5.30 12.76
N GLN A 75 3.51 -5.00 12.32
CA GLN A 75 4.29 -5.85 11.42
C GLN A 75 5.55 -6.38 12.12
N ARG A 76 5.74 -7.71 12.11
CA ARG A 76 6.87 -8.46 12.70
C ARG A 76 7.30 -9.60 11.76
#